data_AF-A0A432ELM1-F1
#
_entry.id   AF-A0A432ELM1-F1
#
_cell.length_a   1.000
_cell.length_b   1.000
_cell.length_c   1.000
_cell.angle_alpha   90.00
_cell.angle_beta   90.00
_cell.angle_gamma   90.00
#
_symmetry.space_group_name_H-M   'P 1'
#
loop_
_entity.id
_entity.type
_entity.pdbx_description
1 polymer ?
#
loop_
_entity_poly.entity_id
_entity_poly.type
_entity_poly.pdbx_seq_one_letter_code
_entity_poly.pdbx_strand_id
1 'polypeptide(L)' 'MEQTDKIFIAGHRGLVGSAIQRNLHKKGFNNIVTRGREQMDLCDQSAVFRFLQDERPDYVVVAAAKVGGI' A
#
# COMPACT_ATOMS: atom_id res chain seq x y z
N MET A 1 -4.68 -14.90 4.52
CA MET A 1 -5.28 -13.57 4.41
C MET A 1 -6.68 -13.64 4.97
N GLU A 2 -6.80 -13.24 6.22
CA GLU A 2 -8.05 -12.99 6.90
C GLU A 2 -8.51 -11.55 6.64
N GLN A 3 -9.81 -11.28 6.72
CA GLN A 3 -10.37 -9.95 6.42
C GLN A 3 -9.84 -8.85 7.36
N THR A 4 -9.32 -9.24 8.52
CA THR A 4 -8.75 -8.38 9.56
C THR A 4 -7.25 -8.10 9.41
N ASP A 5 -6.56 -8.85 8.55
CA ASP A 5 -5.11 -8.69 8.34
C ASP A 5 -4.80 -7.28 7.85
N LYS A 6 -3.73 -6.68 8.40
CA LYS A 6 -3.30 -5.34 8.01
C LYS A 6 -2.55 -5.41 6.69
N ILE A 7 -3.08 -4.76 5.66
CA ILE A 7 -2.51 -4.78 4.31
C ILE A 7 -2.01 -3.38 3.95
N PHE A 8 -0.72 -3.25 3.66
CA PHE A 8 -0.14 -2.04 3.09
C PHE A 8 -0.14 -2.10 1.56
N ILE A 9 -0.69 -1.08 0.90
CA ILE A 9 -0.65 -0.94 -0.57
C ILE A 9 0.20 0.28 -0.96
N ALA A 10 1.42 0.03 -1.42
CA ALA A 10 2.27 1.05 -2.03
C ALA A 10 1.77 1.34 -3.46
N GLY A 11 1.64 2.62 -3.82
CA GLY A 11 1.13 3.02 -5.13
C GLY A 11 -0.39 2.92 -5.28
N HIS A 12 -1.14 2.98 -4.18
CA HIS A 12 -2.61 2.85 -4.15
C HIS A 12 -3.39 3.81 -5.08
N ARG A 13 -2.82 4.96 -5.45
CA ARG A 13 -3.45 5.93 -6.37
C ARG A 13 -3.30 5.57 -7.85
N GLY A 14 -2.40 4.65 -8.20
CA GLY A 14 -2.19 4.20 -9.57
C GLY A 14 -3.32 3.29 -10.08
N LEU A 15 -3.31 3.00 -11.38
CA LEU A 15 -4.31 2.12 -12.02
C LEU A 15 -4.43 0.77 -11.30
N VAL A 16 -3.29 0.09 -11.10
CA VAL A 16 -3.23 -1.23 -10.46
C VAL A 16 -3.53 -1.13 -8.96
N GLY A 17 -2.86 -0.21 -8.25
CA GLY A 17 -3.05 -0.05 -6.80
C GLY A 17 -4.50 0.25 -6.41
N SER A 18 -5.18 1.11 -7.17
CA SER A 18 -6.57 1.46 -6.91
C SER A 18 -7.53 0.30 -7.22
N ALA A 19 -7.24 -0.49 -8.25
CA ALA A 19 -8.02 -1.69 -8.58
C ALA A 19 -7.89 -2.76 -7.49
N ILE A 20 -6.68 -2.97 -6.96
CA ILE A 20 -6.43 -3.89 -5.84
C ILE A 20 -7.19 -3.43 -4.60
N GLN A 21 -7.08 -2.15 -4.23
CA GLN A 21 -7.79 -1.59 -3.08
C GLN A 21 -9.31 -1.79 -3.21
N ARG A 22 -9.90 -1.47 -4.38
CA ARG A 22 -11.33 -1.71 -4.65
C ARG A 22 -11.70 -3.19 -4.54
N ASN A 23 -10.86 -4.10 -5.03
CA ASN A 23 -11.13 -5.54 -4.96
C ASN A 23 -11.09 -6.06 -3.51
N LEU A 24 -10.11 -5.62 -2.72
CA LEU A 24 -9.98 -6.00 -1.31
C LEU A 24 -11.17 -5.49 -0.50
N HIS A 25 -11.58 -4.23 -0.68
CA HIS A 25 -12.80 -3.74 -0.02
C HIS A 25 -14.05 -4.53 -0.41
N LYS A 26 -14.22 -4.87 -1.70
CA LYS A 26 -15.34 -5.72 -2.15
C LYS A 26 -15.33 -7.12 -1.52
N LYS A 27 -14.16 -7.62 -1.13
CA LYS A 27 -13.97 -8.91 -0.45
C LYS A 27 -14.07 -8.82 1.07
N GLY A 28 -14.39 -7.65 1.64
CA GLY A 28 -14.60 -7.46 3.08
C GLY A 28 -13.34 -7.06 3.87
N PHE A 29 -12.20 -6.86 3.22
CA PHE A 29 -11.01 -6.35 3.91
C PHE A 29 -11.21 -4.91 4.34
N ASN A 30 -11.00 -4.65 5.63
CA ASN A 30 -11.24 -3.34 6.25
C ASN A 30 -9.97 -2.70 6.85
N ASN A 31 -8.88 -3.47 7.02
CA ASN A 31 -7.63 -3.03 7.61
C ASN A 31 -6.56 -2.73 6.55
N ILE A 32 -6.88 -1.81 5.64
CA ILE A 32 -5.97 -1.42 4.55
C ILE A 32 -5.32 -0.09 4.90
N VAL A 33 -3.98 -0.07 4.93
CA VAL A 33 -3.19 1.15 5.13
C VAL A 33 -2.54 1.57 3.82
N THR A 34 -2.48 2.87 3.58
CA THR A 34 -1.85 3.44 2.39
C THR A 34 -1.04 4.68 2.76
N ARG A 35 -0.05 5.01 1.91
CA ARG A 35 0.69 6.27 1.97
C ARG A 35 0.87 6.80 0.55
N GLY A 36 0.62 8.09 0.38
CA GLY A 36 0.98 8.83 -0.83
C GLY A 36 2.46 9.23 -0.81
N ARG A 37 2.98 9.66 -1.96
CA ARG A 37 4.40 10.05 -2.09
C ARG A 37 4.81 11.20 -1.15
N GLU A 38 3.91 12.16 -0.92
CA GLU A 38 4.16 13.28 0.00
C GLU A 38 4.23 12.84 1.48
N GLN A 39 3.59 11.72 1.82
CA GLN A 39 3.59 11.19 3.19
C GLN A 39 4.79 10.27 3.43
N MET A 40 5.23 9.55 2.39
CA MET A 40 6.36 8.63 2.44
C MET A 40 6.91 8.43 1.02
N ASP A 41 8.08 8.97 0.74
CA ASP A 41 8.81 8.64 -0.49
C ASP A 41 9.39 7.22 -0.35
N LEU A 42 9.00 6.31 -1.25
CA LEU A 42 9.46 4.92 -1.25
C LEU A 42 10.95 4.80 -1.59
N CYS A 43 11.56 5.85 -2.15
CA CYS A 43 13.01 5.93 -2.37
C CYS A 43 13.79 6.27 -1.09
N ASP A 44 13.13 6.79 -0.04
CA ASP A 44 13.74 7.00 1.28
C ASP A 44 13.60 5.73 2.12
N GLN A 45 14.67 4.94 2.13
CA GLN A 45 14.75 3.70 2.89
C GLN A 45 14.48 3.89 4.39
N SER A 46 14.94 5.01 4.98
CA SER A 46 14.76 5.26 6.41
C SER A 46 13.29 5.54 6.76
N ALA A 47 12.59 6.28 5.90
CA ALA A 47 11.17 6.54 6.06
C ALA A 47 10.34 5.26 5.92
N VAL A 48 10.66 4.42 4.92
CA VAL A 48 10.00 3.12 4.72
C VAL A 48 10.21 2.19 5.91
N PHE A 49 11.44 2.10 6.44
CA PHE A 49 11.70 1.24 7.60
C PHE A 49 10.95 1.68 8.85
N ARG A 50 10.94 2.99 9.15
CA ARG A 50 10.15 3.53 10.29
C ARG A 50 8.67 3.18 10.13
N PHE A 51 8.12 3.46 8.94
CA PHE A 51 6.72 3.15 8.65
C PHE A 51 6.39 1.66 8.82
N LEU A 52 7.22 0.75 8.31
CA LEU A 52 6.98 -0.69 8.44
C LEU A 52 7.10 -1.17 9.90
N GLN A 53 8.01 -0.59 10.69
CA GLN A 53 8.14 -0.88 12.12
C GLN A 53 6.95 -0.37 12.93
N ASP A 54 6.42 0.80 12.58
CA ASP A 54 5.29 1.42 13.28
C ASP A 54 3.97 0.75 12.91
N GLU A 55 3.70 0.56 11.61
CA GLU A 55 2.43 0.02 11.14
C GLU A 55 2.35 -1.50 11.26
N ARG A 56 3.47 -2.21 11.09
CA ARG A 56 3.58 -3.69 11.15
C ARG A 56 2.50 -4.39 10.31
N PRO A 57 2.41 -4.13 8.99
CA PRO A 57 1.44 -4.80 8.14
C PRO A 57 1.78 -6.30 8.01
N ASP A 58 0.75 -7.14 7.98
CA ASP A 58 0.88 -8.59 7.72
C ASP A 58 1.24 -8.86 6.25
N TYR A 59 0.75 -8.00 5.35
CA TYR A 59 0.99 -8.11 3.92
C TYR A 59 1.35 -6.76 3.30
N VAL A 60 2.31 -6.79 2.37
CA VAL A 60 2.72 -5.62 1.59
C VAL A 60 2.49 -5.88 0.10
N VAL A 61 1.68 -5.04 -0.53
CA VAL A 61 1.46 -5.02 -1.97
C VAL A 61 2.24 -3.85 -2.57
N VAL A 62 3.20 -4.16 -3.45
CA VAL A 62 4.02 -3.15 -4.13
C VAL A 62 3.47 -2.91 -5.54
N ALA A 63 2.62 -1.89 -5.68
CA ALA A 63 2.07 -1.45 -6.98
C ALA A 63 2.63 -0.08 -7.41
N ALA A 64 3.58 0.48 -6.66
CA ALA A 64 4.25 1.72 -7.02
C ALA A 64 5.35 1.46 -8.06
N ALA A 65 5.34 2.24 -9.14
CA ALA A 65 6.38 2.23 -10.16
C ALA A 65 6.49 3.60 -10.81
N LYS A 66 7.68 3.97 -11.28
CA LYS A 66 7.84 5.03 -12.28
C LYS A 66 7.59 4.42 -13.64
N VAL A 67 6.52 4.84 -14.31
CA VAL A 67 6.12 4.34 -15.63
C VAL A 67 6.24 5.45 -16.66
N GLY A 68 6.59 5.09 -17.90
CA GLY A 68 6.80 6.04 -19.00
C GLY A 68 5.52 6.61 -19.63
N GLY A 69 4.36 6.39 -19.02
CA GLY A 69 3.06 6.90 -19.48
C GLY A 69 1.91 6.01 -19.06
N ILE A 70 0.90 6.61 -18.40
CA ILE A 70 -0.49 6.15 -18.25
C ILE A 70 -1.37 7.39 -18.07
#